data_AF-A0A6J0W813-F1
#
_entry.id   AF-A0A6J0W813-F1
#
_cell.length_a   1.000
_cell.length_b   1.000
_cell.length_c   1.000
_cell.angle_alpha   90.00
_cell.angle_beta   90.00
_cell.angle_gamma   90.00
#
_symmetry.space_group_name_H-M   'P 1'
#
loop_
_entity.id
_entity.type
_entity.pdbx_description
1 polymer ?
#
loop_
_entity_poly.entity_id
_entity_poly.type
_entity_poly.pdbx_seq_one_letter_code
_entity_poly.pdbx_strand_id
1 'polypeptide(L)'
;ASALSDAPGQAWAAARKPLNLSTSVPQEKIGWRKDALHLLVFTTDDVPHIALDGKLGGLVQPHDGQCHLNEANEYTASNQMDYPSLALLGEKLAENNINLIFAVTKNHYMLYK
;
A
#
# COMPACT_ATOMS: atom_id res chain seq x y z
N ALA A 1 -14.63 -8.19 14.71
CA ALA A 1 -15.42 -6.97 14.50
C ALA A 1 -15.53 -6.10 15.77
N SER A 2 -14.47 -5.94 16.58
CA SER A 2 -14.57 -5.10 17.79
C SER A 2 -13.28 -4.43 18.27
N ALA A 3 -12.20 -4.46 17.48
CA ALA A 3 -10.93 -3.82 17.85
C ALA A 3 -10.62 -2.57 17.00
N LEU A 4 -11.56 -2.14 16.15
CA LEU A 4 -11.31 -1.14 15.09
C LEU A 4 -12.20 0.11 15.22
N SER A 5 -13.02 0.25 16.27
CA SER A 5 -13.95 1.38 16.44
C SER A 5 -13.35 2.61 17.12
N ASP A 6 -12.21 2.47 17.81
CA ASP A 6 -11.74 3.49 18.78
C ASP A 6 -10.47 4.23 18.34
N ALA A 7 -10.03 4.05 17.10
CA ALA A 7 -8.87 4.76 16.59
C ALA A 7 -9.27 6.19 16.14
N PRO A 8 -8.54 7.26 16.51
CA PRO A 8 -8.85 8.63 16.09
C PRO A 8 -8.82 8.76 14.57
N GLY A 9 -9.60 9.67 13.98
CA GLY A 9 -9.85 9.79 12.53
C GLY A 9 -8.61 9.76 11.60
N GLN A 10 -7.42 10.12 12.09
CA GLN A 10 -6.15 10.00 11.35
C GLN A 10 -5.58 8.56 11.32
N ALA A 11 -5.85 7.75 12.33
CA ALA A 11 -5.50 6.33 12.36
C ALA A 11 -6.35 5.49 11.38
N TRP A 12 -7.53 5.98 10.97
CA TRP A 12 -8.34 5.36 9.92
C TRP A 12 -7.66 5.40 8.55
N ALA A 13 -6.95 6.50 8.22
CA ALA A 13 -6.20 6.63 6.98
C ALA A 13 -4.94 5.74 6.99
N ALA A 14 -4.31 5.54 8.16
CA ALA A 14 -3.16 4.65 8.30
C ALA A 14 -3.56 3.16 8.23
N ALA A 15 -4.70 2.77 8.81
CA ALA A 15 -5.20 1.39 8.77
C ALA A 15 -5.77 0.96 7.40
N ARG A 16 -6.03 1.93 6.50
CA ARG A 16 -6.60 1.73 5.15
C ARG A 16 -5.69 2.22 4.02
N LYS A 17 -4.37 2.26 4.24
CA LYS A 17 -3.36 2.25 3.16
C LYS A 17 -2.91 0.79 2.93
N PRO A 18 -3.78 -0.13 2.44
CA PRO A 18 -3.39 -1.52 2.24
C PRO A 18 -2.35 -1.64 1.12
N LEU A 19 -2.33 -0.66 0.21
CA LEU A 19 -1.32 -0.55 -0.84
C LEU A 19 -0.13 0.27 -0.33
N ASN A 20 0.41 -0.10 0.82
CA ASN A 20 1.76 0.34 1.15
C ASN A 20 2.64 -0.22 0.05
N LEU A 21 3.20 0.69 -0.75
CA LEU A 21 4.23 0.43 -1.74
C LEU A 21 5.52 0.02 -1.03
N SER A 22 5.42 -1.10 -0.30
CA SER A 22 6.50 -1.84 0.27
C SER A 22 7.31 -2.53 -0.85
N THR A 23 6.95 -2.30 -2.11
CA THR A 23 7.65 -2.82 -3.28
C THR A 23 8.97 -2.08 -3.52
N SER A 24 9.15 -0.87 -2.96
CA SER A 24 10.45 -0.17 -2.93
C SER A 24 11.25 -0.45 -1.65
N VAL A 25 10.78 -1.37 -0.80
CA VAL A 25 11.55 -1.78 0.37
C VAL A 25 12.79 -2.51 -0.11
N PRO A 26 13.99 -2.16 0.41
CA PRO A 26 15.20 -2.90 0.09
C PRO A 26 14.94 -4.39 0.24
N GLN A 27 15.39 -5.21 -0.71
CA GLN A 27 15.21 -6.67 -0.68
C GLN A 27 15.55 -7.27 0.69
N GLU A 28 16.47 -6.64 1.42
CA GLU A 28 16.90 -7.00 2.77
C GLU A 28 15.79 -6.95 3.84
N LYS A 29 14.83 -6.03 3.75
CA LYS A 29 13.76 -5.89 4.77
C LYS A 29 12.58 -6.84 4.54
N ILE A 30 12.22 -7.13 3.28
CA ILE A 30 11.17 -8.14 2.97
C ILE A 30 11.76 -9.55 2.85
N GLY A 31 13.02 -9.67 2.43
CA GLY A 31 13.69 -10.96 2.20
C GLY A 31 13.44 -11.55 0.81
N TRP A 32 13.24 -10.72 -0.21
CA TRP A 32 13.10 -11.21 -1.60
C TRP A 32 14.39 -11.87 -2.07
N ARG A 33 14.29 -13.10 -2.57
CA ARG A 33 15.44 -13.86 -3.10
C ARG A 33 15.64 -13.53 -4.57
N LYS A 34 16.86 -13.17 -4.97
CA LYS A 34 17.21 -12.73 -6.34
C LYS A 34 16.76 -13.70 -7.46
N ASP A 35 16.82 -15.00 -7.20
CA ASP A 35 16.49 -16.04 -8.20
C ASP A 35 15.15 -16.75 -7.91
N ALA A 36 14.19 -16.04 -7.32
CA ALA A 36 12.87 -16.58 -7.01
C ALA A 36 11.75 -15.80 -7.71
N LEU A 37 10.61 -16.48 -7.88
CA LEU A 37 9.38 -15.81 -8.26
C LEU A 37 8.89 -14.95 -7.09
N HIS A 38 8.77 -13.64 -7.31
CA HIS A 38 8.19 -12.73 -6.33
C HIS A 38 6.68 -12.64 -6.52
N LEU A 39 5.92 -13.10 -5.53
CA LEU A 39 4.46 -13.08 -5.52
C LEU A 39 3.97 -12.22 -4.34
N LEU A 40 3.22 -11.16 -4.65
CA LEU A 40 2.55 -10.32 -3.66
C LEU A 40 1.05 -10.62 -3.71
N VAL A 41 0.51 -11.18 -2.64
CA VAL A 41 -0.93 -11.42 -2.51
C VAL A 41 -1.55 -10.28 -1.72
N PHE A 42 -2.41 -9.51 -2.37
CA PHE A 42 -3.13 -8.39 -1.78
C PHE A 42 -4.56 -8.81 -1.47
N THR A 43 -4.95 -8.74 -0.20
CA THR A 43 -6.29 -9.10 0.26
C THR A 43 -7.07 -7.88 0.72
N THR A 44 -8.26 -7.67 0.17
CA THR A 44 -9.19 -6.62 0.64
C THR A 44 -10.64 -7.02 0.35
N ASP A 45 -11.55 -6.52 1.16
CA ASP A 45 -12.99 -6.59 0.98
C ASP A 45 -13.63 -5.21 0.74
N ASP A 46 -12.83 -4.20 0.43
CA ASP A 46 -13.24 -2.80 0.23
C ASP A 46 -12.52 -2.14 -0.97
N VAL A 47 -13.02 -0.96 -1.37
CA VAL A 47 -12.46 -0.10 -2.42
C VAL A 47 -11.12 0.49 -1.96
N PRO A 48 -10.08 0.53 -2.81
CA PRO A 48 -8.80 1.09 -2.43
C PRO A 48 -8.84 2.61 -2.48
N HIS A 49 -8.12 3.26 -1.56
CA HIS A 49 -7.77 4.66 -1.73
C HIS A 49 -6.66 4.83 -2.77
N ILE A 50 -6.83 5.82 -3.65
CA ILE A 50 -5.87 6.11 -4.73
C ILE A 50 -5.37 7.55 -4.62
N ALA A 51 -4.34 7.88 -5.41
CA ALA A 51 -3.82 9.24 -5.50
C ALA A 51 -4.95 10.29 -5.57
N LEU A 52 -4.77 11.39 -4.85
CA LEU A 52 -5.68 12.50 -4.58
C LEU A 52 -6.72 12.24 -3.47
N ASP A 53 -6.95 11.02 -3.00
CA ASP A 53 -7.87 10.75 -1.89
C ASP A 53 -7.36 11.34 -0.56
N GLY A 54 -6.04 11.41 -0.37
CA GLY A 54 -5.41 11.97 0.83
C GLY A 54 -5.60 13.49 0.95
N LYS A 55 -6.00 14.16 -0.14
CA LYS A 55 -6.33 15.60 -0.14
C LYS A 55 -7.45 15.92 0.85
N LEU A 56 -8.40 15.00 1.06
CA LEU A 56 -9.47 15.15 2.05
C LEU A 56 -8.94 15.17 3.49
N GLY A 57 -7.78 14.53 3.73
CA GLY A 57 -7.07 14.51 5.00
C GLY A 57 -5.95 15.56 5.12
N GLY A 58 -5.84 16.50 4.17
CA GLY A 58 -4.78 17.51 4.14
C GLY A 58 -3.43 17.01 3.60
N LEU A 59 -3.38 15.77 3.07
CA LEU A 59 -2.18 15.21 2.45
C LEU A 59 -2.13 15.67 0.99
N VAL A 60 -1.36 16.73 0.73
CA VAL A 60 -1.20 17.32 -0.61
C VAL A 60 0.11 16.95 -1.28
N GLN A 61 1.05 16.35 -0.53
CA GLN A 61 2.32 15.89 -1.05
C GLN A 61 2.12 14.56 -1.80
N PRO A 62 2.44 14.47 -3.10
CA PRO A 62 2.38 13.21 -3.84
C PRO A 62 3.34 12.17 -3.25
N HIS A 63 2.98 10.89 -3.40
CA HIS A 63 3.85 9.78 -3.00
C HIS A 63 5.13 9.74 -3.83
N ASP A 64 6.29 9.62 -3.17
CA ASP A 64 7.63 9.71 -3.79
C ASP A 64 8.16 8.37 -4.35
N GLY A 65 7.50 7.26 -4.01
CA GLY A 65 7.86 5.92 -4.47
C GLY A 65 9.02 5.29 -3.69
N GLN A 66 9.47 5.90 -2.59
CA GLN A 66 10.57 5.44 -1.76
C GLN A 66 10.08 4.65 -0.54
N CYS A 67 11.00 3.92 0.09
CA CYS A 67 10.74 3.16 1.30
C CYS A 67 10.83 4.06 2.53
N HIS A 68 9.73 4.16 3.27
CA HIS A 68 9.64 4.92 4.52
C HIS A 68 9.35 4.02 5.72
N LEU A 69 9.93 2.82 5.75
CA LEU A 69 9.83 1.91 6.89
C LEU A 69 10.89 2.24 7.95
N ASN A 70 10.48 2.47 9.19
CA ASN A 70 11.40 2.62 10.32
C ASN A 70 12.01 1.27 10.75
N GLU A 71 12.79 1.27 11.83
CA GLU A 71 13.40 0.06 12.42
C GLU A 71 12.38 -0.88 13.04
N ALA A 72 11.21 -0.37 13.44
CA ALA A 72 10.07 -1.15 13.93
C ALA A 72 9.19 -1.71 12.79
N ASN A 73 9.59 -1.55 11.53
CA ASN A 73 8.83 -1.93 10.33
C ASN A 73 7.48 -1.21 10.17
N GLU A 74 7.36 -0.02 10.75
CA GLU A 74 6.19 0.84 10.58
C GLU A 74 6.44 1.86 9.46
N TYR A 75 5.40 2.13 8.68
CA TYR A 75 5.45 3.14 7.63
C TYR A 75 5.25 4.55 8.22
N THR A 76 6.28 5.39 8.14
CA THR A 76 6.32 6.70 8.83
C THR A 76 5.74 7.84 8.02
N ALA A 77 5.54 7.65 6.71
CA ALA A 77 5.08 8.69 5.80
C ALA A 77 3.55 8.71 5.60
N SER A 78 2.78 7.92 6.37
CA SER A 78 1.31 7.83 6.22
C SER A 78 0.59 9.17 6.37
N ASN A 79 1.14 10.05 7.23
CA ASN A 79 0.58 11.36 7.56
C ASN A 79 1.31 12.50 6.83
N GLN A 80 2.23 12.18 5.94
CA GLN A 80 3.06 13.15 5.22
C GLN A 80 2.76 13.12 3.73
N MET A 81 2.48 11.94 3.17
CA MET A 81 2.26 11.73 1.75
C MET A 81 0.89 11.13 1.42
N ASP A 82 0.37 11.54 0.28
CA ASP A 82 -0.83 11.00 -0.32
C ASP A 82 -0.68 9.51 -0.70
N TYR A 83 -1.78 8.88 -1.08
CA TYR A 83 -1.78 7.52 -1.63
C TYR A 83 -1.00 7.47 -2.96
N PRO A 84 -0.34 6.34 -3.26
CA PRO A 84 0.33 6.17 -4.54
C PRO A 84 -0.68 6.12 -5.69
N SER A 85 -0.24 6.55 -6.87
CA SER A 85 -1.01 6.33 -8.10
C SER A 85 -0.86 4.88 -8.57
N LEU A 86 -1.83 4.39 -9.36
CA LEU A 86 -1.74 3.06 -9.96
C LEU A 86 -0.54 2.93 -10.91
N ALA A 87 -0.15 4.02 -11.58
CA ALA A 87 1.03 4.05 -12.44
C ALA A 87 2.32 3.84 -11.64
N LEU A 88 2.48 4.56 -10.52
CA LEU A 88 3.65 4.41 -9.64
C LEU A 88 3.73 3.01 -9.02
N LEU A 89 2.58 2.44 -8.65
CA LEU A 89 2.50 1.05 -8.19
C LEU A 89 3.00 0.08 -9.27
N GLY A 90 2.47 0.20 -10.49
CA GLY A 90 2.83 -0.66 -11.61
C GLY A 90 4.32 -0.57 -11.96
N GLU A 91 4.88 0.64 -11.96
CA GLU A 91 6.31 0.89 -12.18
C GLU A 91 7.17 0.16 -11.13
N LYS A 92 6.87 0.33 -9.84
CA LYS A 92 7.66 -0.32 -8.78
C LYS A 92 7.50 -1.82 -8.71
N LEU A 93 6.33 -2.37 -9.05
CA LEU A 93 6.15 -3.81 -9.17
C LEU A 93 7.00 -4.37 -10.31
N ALA A 94 7.00 -3.70 -11.46
CA ALA A 94 7.80 -4.09 -12.62
C ALA A 94 9.31 -3.99 -12.34
N GLU A 95 9.77 -2.89 -11.74
CA GLU A 95 11.18 -2.71 -11.35
C GLU A 95 11.71 -3.81 -10.42
N ASN A 96 10.85 -4.35 -9.55
CA ASN A 96 11.22 -5.35 -8.55
C ASN A 96 10.84 -6.79 -8.94
N ASN A 97 10.37 -6.99 -10.18
CA ASN A 97 9.90 -8.26 -10.71
C ASN A 97 8.81 -8.93 -9.84
N ILE A 98 7.92 -8.14 -9.23
CA ILE A 98 6.87 -8.61 -8.33
C ILE A 98 5.57 -8.82 -9.11
N ASN A 99 5.02 -10.03 -9.00
CA ASN A 99 3.71 -10.37 -9.55
C ASN A 99 2.64 -10.16 -8.47
N LEU A 100 1.71 -9.24 -8.74
CA LEU A 100 0.63 -8.89 -7.83
C LEU A 100 -0.61 -9.77 -8.10
N ILE A 101 -1.16 -10.37 -7.05
CA ILE A 101 -2.41 -11.13 -7.06
C ILE A 101 -3.41 -10.42 -6.16
N PHE A 102 -4.56 -10.05 -6.72
CA PHE A 102 -5.68 -9.48 -5.96
C PHE A 102 -6.61 -10.60 -5.45
N ALA A 103 -6.57 -10.86 -4.14
CA ALA A 103 -7.45 -11.79 -3.45
C ALA A 103 -8.61 -11.00 -2.79
N VAL A 104 -9.62 -10.66 -3.59
CA VAL A 104 -10.74 -9.80 -3.18
C VAL A 104 -12.05 -10.55 -3.05
N THR A 105 -12.98 -10.00 -2.28
CA THR A 105 -14.34 -10.56 -2.16
C THR A 105 -15.13 -10.41 -3.45
N LYS A 106 -16.12 -11.28 -3.67
CA LYS A 106 -16.94 -11.31 -4.89
C LYS A 106 -17.54 -9.95 -5.26
N ASN A 107 -17.93 -9.17 -4.25
CA ASN A 107 -18.54 -7.85 -4.43
C ASN A 107 -17.59 -6.82 -5.05
N HIS A 108 -16.28 -7.01 -4.91
CA HIS A 108 -15.24 -6.11 -5.40
C HIS A 108 -14.47 -6.68 -6.60
N TYR A 109 -14.80 -7.89 -7.06
CA TYR A 109 -14.10 -8.56 -8.14
C TYR A 109 -14.01 -7.72 -9.43
N MET A 110 -15.09 -7.02 -9.79
CA MET A 110 -15.12 -6.19 -11.02
C MET A 110 -14.23 -4.95 -10.94
N LEU A 111 -13.97 -4.44 -9.74
CA LEU A 111 -13.11 -3.26 -9.53
C LEU A 111 -11.63 -3.60 -9.68
N TYR A 112 -11.24 -4.83 -9.31
CA TYR A 112 -9.86 -5.30 -9.28
C TYR A 112 -9.49 -6.20 -10.47
N LYS A 113 -10.39 -6.33 -11.46
CA LYS A 113 -10.19 -7.16 -12.65
C LYS A 113 -9.31 -6.49 -13.70
#